data_AF-A0A971AJK6-F1
#
_entry.id   AF-A0A971AJK6-F1
#
_cell.length_a   1.000
_cell.length_b   1.000
_cell.length_c   1.000
_cell.angle_alpha   90.00
_cell.angle_beta   90.00
_cell.angle_gamma   90.00
#
_symmetry.space_group_name_H-M   'P 1'
#
loop_
_entity.id
_entity.type
_entity.pdbx_description
1 polymer ?
#
loop_
_entity_poly.entity_id
_entity_poly.type
_entity_poly.pdbx_seq_one_letter_code
_entity_poly.pdbx_strand_id
1 'polypeptide(L)'
;MDTNVEDTSDLPDWTGKQIELIWWYGHGVGNLPADVSTEDVITDEIKRVTGITINYDDSYGNGDNTFDVKLSLLAGTKDWPSIVTNPQLVKPFVEYDVIYDLTELVPKYCPTIMKLFPLDDPNFKAMWNNSYVNGGVEGKIYGIPISVGADYSLIKDKLGPIQDETKYLSAFQPPQDYHQTCIKIRDDVLKMLFPEAKTMDEIEEMYMEKGEFTREDVFDVPIKTKEDFFKMLRDIKALNLKEGNLPVYATYAACGLDNYPLAARLASHLYGWGRSADCFTYWDNETKEVKFTFREPELRELYRTFNQLIREGVIPQESLIDDDNAFKAKMNNGQYVVTYAEWRWPDDSILAEQGKPYRYRPLYLDIPINTNKYV
;
A
#
# COMPACT_ATOMS: atom_id res chain seq x y z
N MET A 1 26.92 16.52 -0.39
CA MET A 1 27.58 15.40 0.32
C MET A 1 28.63 14.83 -0.60
N ASP A 2 29.76 14.41 -0.05
CA ASP A 2 30.81 13.74 -0.81
C ASP A 2 30.25 12.42 -1.35
N THR A 3 30.27 12.24 -2.67
CA THR A 3 29.75 11.04 -3.33
C THR A 3 30.76 9.89 -3.36
N ASN A 4 31.93 10.06 -2.74
CA ASN A 4 33.00 9.05 -2.67
C ASN A 4 33.02 8.26 -1.36
N VAL A 5 31.95 8.37 -0.58
CA VAL A 5 31.83 7.72 0.73
C VAL A 5 31.07 6.40 0.58
N GLU A 6 31.65 5.31 1.10
CA GLU A 6 31.10 3.96 0.99
C GLU A 6 30.02 3.70 2.05
N ASP A 7 30.17 4.24 3.25
CA ASP A 7 29.23 4.09 4.37
C ASP A 7 29.00 5.42 5.10
N THR A 8 27.81 5.61 5.69
CA THR A 8 27.49 6.86 6.38
C THR A 8 28.38 7.12 7.60
N SER A 9 28.97 6.08 8.20
CA SER A 9 29.95 6.20 9.29
C SER A 9 31.22 6.96 8.92
N ASP A 10 31.58 7.04 7.63
CA ASP A 10 32.71 7.84 7.14
C ASP A 10 32.35 9.33 6.98
N LEU A 11 31.05 9.68 7.03
CA LEU A 11 30.61 11.08 6.99
C LEU A 11 30.91 11.77 8.32
N PRO A 12 31.42 13.01 8.30
CA PRO A 12 31.61 13.78 9.52
C PRO A 12 30.26 14.11 10.17
N ASP A 13 30.26 14.23 11.50
CA ASP A 13 29.11 14.73 12.25
C ASP A 13 28.72 16.14 11.80
N TRP A 14 27.41 16.39 11.75
CA TRP A 14 26.86 17.70 11.45
C TRP A 14 27.13 18.68 12.58
N THR A 15 27.94 19.69 12.29
CA THR A 15 28.30 20.76 13.24
C THR A 15 27.43 22.01 13.08
N GLY A 16 26.53 22.01 12.11
CA GLY A 16 25.65 23.14 11.82
C GLY A 16 24.45 23.23 12.76
N LYS A 17 23.52 24.12 12.39
CA LYS A 17 22.24 24.26 13.09
C LYS A 17 21.47 22.94 13.01
N GLN A 18 21.00 22.47 14.16
CA GLN A 18 20.06 21.36 14.27
C GLN A 18 18.65 21.89 13.98
N ILE A 19 17.89 21.17 13.15
CA ILE A 19 16.54 21.56 12.73
C ILE A 19 15.61 20.39 13.01
N GLU A 20 14.61 20.64 13.83
CA GLU A 20 13.52 19.72 14.08
C GLU A 20 12.32 20.11 13.20
N LEU A 21 11.74 19.13 12.51
CA LEU A 21 10.64 19.32 11.57
C LEU A 21 9.36 18.70 12.12
N ILE A 22 8.24 19.42 11.97
CA ILE A 22 6.90 18.88 12.16
C ILE A 22 6.40 18.34 10.83
N TRP A 23 5.96 17.10 10.82
CA TRP A 23 5.51 16.39 9.63
C TRP A 23 3.99 16.26 9.59
N TRP A 24 3.41 16.61 8.44
CA TRP A 24 2.05 16.23 8.08
C TRP A 24 2.03 15.11 7.04
N TYR A 25 1.45 13.96 7.41
CA TYR A 25 1.11 12.92 6.45
C TYR A 25 -0.24 13.22 5.79
N GLY A 26 -0.22 13.77 4.57
CA GLY A 26 -1.41 14.27 3.86
C GLY A 26 -2.23 13.21 3.12
N HIS A 27 -1.84 11.94 3.17
CA HIS A 27 -2.47 10.87 2.41
C HIS A 27 -3.76 10.37 3.06
N GLY A 28 -4.82 10.22 2.25
CA GLY A 28 -6.06 9.58 2.67
C GLY A 28 -6.70 10.16 3.94
N VAL A 29 -7.38 9.29 4.69
CA VAL A 29 -7.82 9.51 6.08
C VAL A 29 -6.89 8.70 7.01
N GLY A 30 -6.76 9.11 8.27
CA GLY A 30 -5.99 8.39 9.29
C GLY A 30 -4.83 9.18 9.89
N ASN A 31 -4.17 8.56 10.85
CA ASN A 31 -3.02 9.12 11.57
C ASN A 31 -1.71 8.86 10.82
N LEU A 32 -0.58 9.27 11.41
CA LEU A 32 0.74 8.91 10.90
C LEU A 32 0.86 7.38 10.73
N PRO A 33 1.62 6.90 9.73
CA PRO A 33 2.01 5.50 9.68
C PRO A 33 2.68 5.11 11.00
N ALA A 34 2.26 3.99 11.59
CA ALA A 34 2.67 3.58 12.94
C ALA A 34 3.91 2.68 12.97
N ASP A 35 4.48 2.36 11.81
CA ASP A 35 5.57 1.39 11.71
C ASP A 35 6.91 2.06 12.01
N VAL A 36 7.27 2.13 13.29
CA VAL A 36 8.62 2.48 13.74
C VAL A 36 9.31 1.20 14.18
N SER A 37 10.47 0.90 13.60
CA SER A 37 11.27 -0.24 14.03
C SER A 37 11.69 -0.09 15.50
N THR A 38 11.57 -1.14 16.30
CA THR A 38 12.13 -1.17 17.65
C THR A 38 13.67 -1.08 17.66
N GLU A 39 14.30 -1.30 16.50
CA GLU A 39 15.74 -1.23 16.25
C GLU A 39 16.06 -0.15 15.20
N ASP A 40 15.43 1.01 15.29
CA ASP A 40 15.69 2.12 14.36
C ASP A 40 17.10 2.70 14.54
N VAL A 41 18.03 2.25 13.69
CA VAL A 41 19.41 2.76 13.60
C VAL A 41 19.55 3.90 12.58
N ILE A 42 18.50 4.18 11.79
CA ILE A 42 18.55 5.12 10.67
C ILE A 42 18.25 6.55 11.12
N THR A 43 17.28 6.74 12.01
CA THR A 43 16.88 8.09 12.44
C THR A 43 18.01 8.84 13.16
N ASP A 44 18.72 8.17 14.07
CA ASP A 44 19.87 8.76 14.77
C ASP A 44 21.03 9.06 13.81
N GLU A 45 21.23 8.24 12.80
CA GLU A 45 22.27 8.44 11.79
C GLU A 45 21.95 9.62 10.87
N ILE A 46 20.70 9.77 10.42
CA ILE A 46 20.23 10.94 9.68
C ILE A 46 20.48 12.21 10.50
N LYS A 47 20.14 12.20 11.79
CA LYS A 47 20.41 13.32 12.68
C LYS A 47 21.89 13.61 12.79
N ARG A 48 22.74 12.59 12.99
CA ARG A 48 24.19 12.75 13.13
C ARG A 48 24.79 13.43 11.90
N VAL A 49 24.43 12.98 10.69
CA VAL A 49 25.06 13.45 9.45
C VAL A 49 24.41 14.70 8.84
N THR A 50 23.16 15.02 9.19
CA THR A 50 22.42 16.15 8.59
C THR A 50 21.96 17.21 9.59
N GLY A 51 21.89 16.87 10.88
CA GLY A 51 21.29 17.69 11.93
C GLY A 51 19.77 17.83 11.83
N ILE A 52 19.09 17.01 11.02
CA ILE A 52 17.65 17.04 10.84
C ILE A 52 16.99 15.95 11.70
N THR A 53 15.91 16.30 12.38
CA THR A 53 15.02 15.35 13.09
C THR A 53 13.57 15.61 12.73
N ILE A 54 12.73 14.57 12.88
CA ILE A 54 11.26 14.72 12.85
C ILE A 54 10.77 14.67 14.30
N ASN A 55 9.93 15.63 14.70
CA ASN A 55 9.21 15.58 15.95
C ASN A 55 7.93 14.78 15.76
N TYR A 56 7.97 13.49 16.12
CA TYR A 56 6.82 12.60 15.94
C TYR A 56 5.63 12.92 16.88
N ASP A 57 5.90 13.48 18.05
CA ASP A 57 4.87 13.82 19.05
C ASP A 57 3.95 14.95 18.53
N ASP A 58 4.53 15.93 17.84
CA ASP A 58 3.80 17.06 17.26
C ASP A 58 3.41 16.82 15.78
N SER A 59 3.90 15.74 15.16
CA SER A 59 3.53 15.37 13.79
C SER A 59 2.16 14.71 13.73
N TYR A 60 1.49 14.77 12.58
CA TYR A 60 0.11 14.32 12.47
C TYR A 60 -0.28 13.83 11.08
N GLY A 61 -1.30 12.97 11.06
CA GLY A 61 -2.06 12.66 9.85
C GLY A 61 -3.31 13.54 9.72
N ASN A 62 -4.23 13.13 8.83
CA ASN A 62 -5.52 13.79 8.68
C ASN A 62 -6.52 13.42 9.79
N GLY A 63 -6.26 12.36 10.56
CA GLY A 63 -7.20 11.80 11.55
C GLY A 63 -8.48 11.34 10.84
N ASP A 64 -9.64 11.64 11.42
CA ASP A 64 -10.93 11.29 10.81
C ASP A 64 -11.37 12.24 9.66
N ASN A 65 -10.54 13.23 9.33
CA ASN A 65 -10.86 14.22 8.31
C ASN A 65 -10.29 13.81 6.95
N THR A 66 -10.96 14.22 5.86
CA THR A 66 -10.34 14.22 4.55
C THR A 66 -9.24 15.27 4.47
N PHE A 67 -8.33 15.12 3.49
CA PHE A 67 -7.25 16.08 3.23
C PHE A 67 -7.76 17.53 3.13
N ASP A 68 -8.83 17.78 2.36
CA ASP A 68 -9.36 19.13 2.15
C ASP A 68 -9.89 19.78 3.44
N VAL A 69 -10.50 18.99 4.32
CA VAL A 69 -10.98 19.46 5.62
C VAL A 69 -9.78 19.78 6.52
N LYS A 70 -8.78 18.89 6.59
CA LYS A 70 -7.55 19.14 7.36
C LYS A 70 -6.82 20.38 6.84
N LEU A 71 -6.66 20.52 5.52
CA LEU A 71 -6.07 21.67 4.86
C LEU A 71 -6.79 22.98 5.24
N SER A 72 -8.12 22.97 5.21
CA SER A 72 -8.93 24.14 5.58
C SER A 72 -8.75 24.55 7.04
N LEU A 73 -8.62 23.58 7.95
CA LEU A 73 -8.33 23.84 9.37
C LEU A 73 -6.93 24.44 9.56
N LEU A 74 -5.91 23.91 8.89
CA LEU A 74 -4.55 24.45 8.92
C LEU A 74 -4.50 25.87 8.33
N ALA A 75 -5.20 26.12 7.23
CA ALA A 75 -5.30 27.45 6.64
C ALA A 75 -5.99 28.46 7.57
N GLY A 76 -7.05 28.04 8.28
CA GLY A 76 -7.78 28.90 9.22
C GLY A 76 -6.97 29.24 10.48
N THR A 77 -6.17 28.29 10.97
CA THR A 77 -5.30 28.46 12.15
C THR A 77 -3.95 29.08 11.82
N LYS A 78 -3.52 28.99 10.55
CA LYS A 78 -2.17 29.31 10.07
C LYS A 78 -1.07 28.49 10.74
N ASP A 79 -1.44 27.33 11.28
CA ASP A 79 -0.54 26.42 11.97
C ASP A 79 0.00 25.39 10.98
N TRP A 80 0.92 25.84 10.11
CA TRP A 80 1.45 24.99 9.04
C TRP A 80 2.59 24.11 9.54
N PRO A 81 2.65 22.83 9.10
CA PRO A 81 3.76 21.94 9.43
C PRO A 81 5.04 22.40 8.72
N SER A 82 6.19 21.85 9.12
CA SER A 82 7.46 22.10 8.43
C SER A 82 7.50 21.42 7.06
N ILE A 83 6.93 20.20 6.97
CA ILE A 83 6.86 19.42 5.74
C ILE A 83 5.51 18.70 5.63
N VAL A 84 5.07 18.45 4.39
CA VAL A 84 3.94 17.57 4.09
C VAL A 84 4.39 16.52 3.08
N THR A 85 4.01 15.26 3.30
CA THR A 85 4.24 14.17 2.33
C THR A 85 2.91 13.63 1.84
N ASN A 86 2.91 13.15 0.59
CA ASN A 86 1.71 12.63 -0.09
C ASN A 86 0.47 13.56 0.04
N PRO A 87 0.60 14.90 -0.13
CA PRO A 87 -0.59 15.75 -0.19
C PRO A 87 -1.43 15.39 -1.41
N GLN A 88 -2.76 15.40 -1.27
CA GLN A 88 -3.66 15.12 -2.39
C GLN A 88 -3.64 16.23 -3.45
N LEU A 89 -3.22 17.45 -3.10
CA LEU A 89 -3.11 18.59 -4.01
C LEU A 89 -1.97 19.49 -3.55
N VAL A 90 -1.15 20.00 -4.48
CA VAL A 90 -0.14 21.02 -4.16
C VAL A 90 -0.63 22.45 -4.45
N LYS A 91 -1.47 22.61 -5.47
CA LYS A 91 -1.95 23.91 -5.93
C LYS A 91 -2.51 24.83 -4.81
N PRO A 92 -3.33 24.35 -3.85
CA PRO A 92 -3.84 25.21 -2.79
C PRO A 92 -2.75 25.85 -1.92
N PHE A 93 -1.65 25.14 -1.65
CA PHE A 93 -0.54 25.71 -0.88
C PHE A 93 0.15 26.85 -1.61
N VAL A 94 0.21 26.78 -2.94
CA VAL A 94 0.73 27.86 -3.80
C VAL A 94 -0.21 29.05 -3.76
N GLU A 95 -1.52 28.83 -3.86
CA GLU A 95 -2.53 29.90 -3.83
C GLU A 95 -2.61 30.61 -2.48
N TYR A 96 -2.32 29.91 -1.38
CA TYR A 96 -2.23 30.49 -0.05
C TYR A 96 -0.87 31.12 0.28
N ASP A 97 0.13 30.97 -0.59
CA ASP A 97 1.51 31.43 -0.37
C ASP A 97 2.15 30.84 0.90
N VAL A 98 1.97 29.53 1.10
CA VAL A 98 2.43 28.80 2.31
C VAL A 98 3.44 27.68 2.00
N ILE A 99 3.80 27.53 0.73
CA ILE A 99 4.83 26.56 0.28
C ILE A 99 5.94 27.29 -0.46
N TYR A 100 7.17 26.87 -0.22
CA TYR A 100 8.33 27.46 -0.88
C TYR A 100 8.41 27.05 -2.35
N ASP A 101 8.69 28.02 -3.22
CA ASP A 101 9.15 27.75 -4.59
C ASP A 101 10.59 27.23 -4.55
N LEU A 102 10.76 25.94 -4.84
CA LEU A 102 12.04 25.25 -4.82
C LEU A 102 12.73 25.23 -6.19
N THR A 103 12.18 25.90 -7.21
CA THR A 103 12.65 25.82 -8.61
C THR A 103 14.15 26.09 -8.74
N GLU A 104 14.67 27.09 -8.03
CA GLU A 104 16.11 27.42 -8.01
C GLU A 104 16.89 26.67 -6.91
N LEU A 105 16.19 26.19 -5.89
CA LEU A 105 16.80 25.54 -4.72
C LEU A 105 17.15 24.08 -5.01
N VAL A 106 16.27 23.34 -5.70
CA VAL A 106 16.52 21.92 -6.01
C VAL A 106 17.78 21.74 -6.88
N PRO A 107 17.95 22.46 -8.01
CA PRO A 107 19.16 22.32 -8.81
C PRO A 107 20.45 22.68 -8.04
N LYS A 108 20.35 23.64 -7.13
CA LYS A 108 21.49 24.18 -6.38
C LYS A 108 21.89 23.32 -5.19
N TYR A 109 20.92 22.81 -4.44
CA TYR A 109 21.14 22.18 -3.14
C TYR A 109 20.84 20.67 -3.13
N CYS A 110 20.23 20.12 -4.19
CA CYS A 110 19.91 18.70 -4.30
C CYS A 110 20.62 18.01 -5.48
N PRO A 111 21.97 18.06 -5.57
CA PRO A 111 22.72 17.54 -6.71
C PRO A 111 22.52 16.03 -6.93
N THR A 112 22.32 15.25 -5.86
CA THR A 112 22.02 13.81 -5.96
C THR A 112 20.68 13.57 -6.65
N ILE A 113 19.65 14.36 -6.31
CA ILE A 113 18.33 14.27 -6.94
C ILE A 113 18.43 14.66 -8.42
N MET A 114 19.18 15.72 -8.75
CA MET A 114 19.37 16.13 -10.14
C MET A 114 20.16 15.12 -10.97
N LYS A 115 21.11 14.41 -10.35
CA LYS A 115 21.83 13.31 -11.01
C LYS A 115 20.88 12.15 -11.33
N LEU A 116 20.02 11.77 -10.38
CA LEU A 116 19.09 10.65 -10.56
C LEU A 116 17.95 11.00 -11.51
N PHE A 117 17.37 12.18 -11.36
CA PHE A 117 16.20 12.66 -12.09
C PHE A 117 16.47 14.03 -12.74
N PRO A 118 17.30 14.10 -13.80
CA PRO A 118 17.58 15.36 -14.48
C PRO A 118 16.29 16.02 -15.00
N LEU A 119 16.20 17.34 -14.91
CA LEU A 119 15.02 18.11 -15.33
C LEU A 119 14.77 18.06 -16.85
N ASP A 120 15.85 17.89 -17.63
CA ASP A 120 15.86 17.87 -19.09
C ASP A 120 15.74 16.47 -19.70
N ASP A 121 15.81 15.42 -18.89
CA ASP A 121 15.66 14.03 -19.34
C ASP A 121 14.18 13.73 -19.62
N PRO A 122 13.82 13.30 -20.84
CA PRO A 122 12.43 13.07 -21.23
C PRO A 122 11.73 12.00 -20.39
N ASN A 123 12.47 11.05 -19.79
CA ASN A 123 11.90 10.03 -18.93
C ASN A 123 11.39 10.60 -17.59
N PHE A 124 11.98 11.71 -17.13
CA PHE A 124 11.67 12.33 -15.85
C PHE A 124 10.89 13.64 -15.98
N LYS A 125 10.82 14.22 -17.19
CA LYS A 125 10.07 15.46 -17.45
C LYS A 125 8.61 15.37 -17.01
N ALA A 126 7.93 14.24 -17.27
CA ALA A 126 6.54 14.04 -16.88
C ALA A 126 6.34 14.04 -15.36
N MET A 127 7.32 13.50 -14.62
CA MET A 127 7.30 13.50 -13.17
C MET A 127 7.47 14.92 -12.60
N TRP A 128 8.46 15.68 -13.09
CA TRP A 128 8.67 17.06 -12.65
C TRP A 128 7.49 17.99 -12.99
N ASN A 129 6.82 17.73 -14.12
CA ASN A 129 5.63 18.49 -14.53
C ASN A 129 4.31 17.96 -13.94
N ASN A 130 4.36 16.98 -13.05
CA ASN A 130 3.18 16.49 -12.37
C ASN A 130 2.62 17.59 -11.45
N SER A 131 1.29 17.76 -11.42
CA SER A 131 0.62 18.74 -10.54
C SER A 131 0.86 18.50 -9.05
N TYR A 132 1.19 17.27 -8.64
CA TYR A 132 1.65 16.93 -7.28
C TYR A 132 3.08 17.44 -6.97
N VAL A 133 3.80 17.98 -7.96
CA VAL A 133 5.16 18.53 -7.82
C VAL A 133 5.18 20.02 -8.15
N ASN A 134 4.59 20.40 -9.28
CA ASN A 134 4.66 21.77 -9.80
C ASN A 134 3.43 22.63 -9.47
N GLY A 135 2.45 22.09 -8.72
CA GLY A 135 1.23 22.82 -8.36
C GLY A 135 0.37 23.23 -9.55
N GLY A 136 0.55 22.60 -10.72
CA GLY A 136 -0.12 22.94 -11.97
C GLY A 136 0.55 24.08 -12.75
N VAL A 137 1.77 24.49 -12.37
CA VAL A 137 2.52 25.56 -13.06
C VAL A 137 3.75 24.96 -13.73
N GLU A 138 3.77 24.94 -15.07
CA GLU A 138 4.88 24.38 -15.84
C GLU A 138 6.22 25.04 -15.47
N GLY A 139 7.26 24.22 -15.28
CA GLY A 139 8.61 24.67 -14.93
C GLY A 139 8.81 25.07 -13.47
N LYS A 140 7.76 25.00 -12.62
CA LYS A 140 7.90 25.21 -11.17
C LYS A 140 8.14 23.90 -10.42
N ILE A 141 8.80 24.02 -9.27
CA ILE A 141 9.02 22.90 -8.35
C ILE A 141 8.59 23.36 -6.96
N TYR A 142 7.53 22.77 -6.42
CA TYR A 142 7.07 23.01 -5.04
C TYR A 142 7.23 21.78 -4.14
N GLY A 143 7.57 20.63 -4.71
CA GLY A 143 7.80 19.38 -3.98
C GLY A 143 8.91 18.55 -4.60
N ILE A 144 9.42 17.59 -3.84
CA ILE A 144 10.37 16.57 -4.31
C ILE A 144 9.60 15.27 -4.55
N PRO A 145 9.67 14.66 -5.74
CA PRO A 145 9.07 13.35 -5.96
C PRO A 145 9.85 12.27 -5.20
N ILE A 146 9.24 11.69 -4.17
CA ILE A 146 9.86 10.67 -3.29
C ILE A 146 9.56 9.22 -3.67
N SER A 147 8.57 9.00 -4.54
CA SER A 147 8.24 7.68 -5.09
C SER A 147 8.26 7.78 -6.61
N VAL A 148 9.46 7.82 -7.17
CA VAL A 148 9.62 7.42 -8.55
C VAL A 148 9.31 5.92 -8.63
N GLY A 149 8.13 5.57 -9.13
CA GLY A 149 7.93 4.28 -9.79
C GLY A 149 8.78 4.14 -11.05
N ALA A 150 9.94 4.81 -11.11
CA ALA A 150 10.91 4.63 -12.15
C ALA A 150 11.32 3.18 -12.05
N ASP A 151 10.98 2.45 -13.10
CA ASP A 151 11.62 1.18 -13.39
C ASP A 151 13.11 1.34 -13.08
N TYR A 152 13.64 0.50 -12.19
CA TYR A 152 15.04 0.49 -11.80
C TYR A 152 15.96 0.57 -13.03
N SER A 153 15.51 0.00 -14.16
CA SER A 153 16.18 0.09 -15.46
C SER A 153 16.49 1.53 -15.93
N LEU A 154 15.69 2.53 -15.55
CA LEU A 154 15.83 3.93 -15.94
C LEU A 154 16.90 4.68 -15.13
N ILE A 155 17.26 4.18 -13.95
CA ILE A 155 18.20 4.84 -13.03
C ILE A 155 19.42 3.99 -12.67
N LYS A 156 19.44 2.69 -13.00
CA LYS A 156 20.55 1.77 -12.66
C LYS A 156 21.92 2.31 -13.08
N ASP A 157 22.03 2.88 -14.27
CA ASP A 157 23.30 3.41 -14.80
C ASP A 157 23.73 4.71 -14.08
N LYS A 158 22.83 5.31 -13.30
CA LYS A 158 23.04 6.56 -12.54
C LYS A 158 23.37 6.32 -11.06
N LEU A 159 23.05 5.13 -10.52
CA LEU A 159 23.19 4.78 -9.10
C LEU A 159 24.63 4.43 -8.67
N GLY A 160 25.56 4.24 -9.62
CA GLY A 160 26.91 3.77 -9.31
C GLY A 160 26.99 2.25 -9.18
N PRO A 161 28.14 1.67 -8.81
CA PRO A 161 28.29 0.22 -8.66
C PRO A 161 27.40 -0.28 -7.51
N ILE A 162 26.38 -1.06 -7.85
CA ILE A 162 25.52 -1.73 -6.89
C ILE A 162 26.16 -3.09 -6.55
N GLN A 163 26.45 -3.31 -5.27
CA GLN A 163 27.08 -4.57 -4.81
C GLN A 163 26.14 -5.77 -4.96
N ASP A 164 24.82 -5.56 -4.85
CA ASP A 164 23.81 -6.61 -4.95
C ASP A 164 22.51 -6.05 -5.53
N GLU A 165 22.29 -6.25 -6.83
CA GLU A 165 21.09 -5.76 -7.53
C GLU A 165 19.80 -6.40 -7.00
N THR A 166 19.87 -7.58 -6.37
CA THR A 166 18.68 -8.27 -5.83
C THR A 166 18.07 -7.56 -4.64
N LYS A 167 18.82 -6.65 -3.98
CA LYS A 167 18.31 -5.78 -2.91
C LYS A 167 17.54 -4.57 -3.41
N TYR A 168 17.71 -4.21 -4.69
CA TYR A 168 17.07 -3.04 -5.33
C TYR A 168 15.97 -3.42 -6.30
N LEU A 169 16.03 -4.65 -6.84
CA LEU A 169 14.85 -5.31 -7.35
C LEU A 169 13.91 -5.51 -6.17
N SER A 170 12.63 -5.16 -6.32
CA SER A 170 11.64 -5.58 -5.33
C SER A 170 11.81 -7.09 -5.13
N ALA A 171 12.05 -7.53 -3.89
CA ALA A 171 12.29 -8.94 -3.58
C ALA A 171 11.18 -9.88 -4.12
N PHE A 172 10.04 -9.29 -4.49
CA PHE A 172 9.08 -9.84 -5.43
C PHE A 172 9.06 -9.03 -6.73
N GLN A 173 9.75 -9.50 -7.76
CA GLN A 173 9.21 -9.41 -9.11
C GLN A 173 8.43 -10.72 -9.27
N PRO A 174 7.11 -10.72 -9.05
CA PRO A 174 6.38 -11.92 -9.40
C PRO A 174 6.65 -12.20 -10.89
N PRO A 175 6.68 -13.47 -11.33
CA PRO A 175 6.83 -13.80 -12.74
C PRO A 175 5.95 -12.87 -13.58
N GLN A 176 6.36 -12.49 -14.80
CA GLN A 176 5.54 -11.57 -15.64
C GLN A 176 4.09 -12.05 -15.85
N ASP A 177 3.81 -13.32 -15.55
CA ASP A 177 2.51 -13.96 -15.63
C ASP A 177 1.69 -13.83 -14.32
N TYR A 178 2.29 -13.34 -13.24
CA TYR A 178 1.75 -13.24 -11.87
C TYR A 178 1.63 -11.78 -11.42
N HIS A 179 0.73 -11.04 -12.04
CA HIS A 179 0.40 -9.68 -11.58
C HIS A 179 -0.69 -9.65 -10.49
N GLN A 180 -0.96 -10.77 -9.84
CA GLN A 180 -1.97 -10.91 -8.80
C GLN A 180 -1.32 -10.86 -7.43
N THR A 181 -1.74 -9.89 -6.63
CA THR A 181 -1.50 -9.89 -5.20
C THR A 181 -2.30 -11.04 -4.56
N CYS A 182 -1.93 -11.46 -3.36
CA CYS A 182 -2.70 -12.51 -2.68
C CYS A 182 -3.81 -11.88 -1.83
N ILE A 183 -4.82 -12.68 -1.50
CA ILE A 183 -5.61 -12.46 -0.30
C ILE A 183 -4.95 -13.24 0.85
N LYS A 184 -5.22 -12.88 2.10
CA LYS A 184 -4.81 -13.71 3.26
C LYS A 184 -6.01 -14.46 3.82
N ILE A 185 -5.77 -15.69 4.25
CA ILE A 185 -6.78 -16.56 4.87
C ILE A 185 -6.20 -17.25 6.10
N ARG A 186 -7.01 -17.43 7.15
CA ARG A 186 -6.64 -18.28 8.29
C ARG A 186 -6.41 -19.72 7.84
N ASP A 187 -5.25 -20.27 8.14
CA ASP A 187 -4.88 -21.62 7.69
C ASP A 187 -5.71 -22.73 8.36
N ASP A 188 -6.09 -22.57 9.63
CA ASP A 188 -6.96 -23.52 10.33
C ASP A 188 -8.33 -23.68 9.64
N VAL A 189 -8.98 -22.57 9.30
CA VAL A 189 -10.26 -22.59 8.58
C VAL A 189 -10.08 -23.08 7.14
N LEU A 190 -8.97 -22.71 6.50
CA LEU A 190 -8.67 -23.21 5.16
C LEU A 190 -8.55 -24.73 5.14
N LYS A 191 -7.85 -25.34 6.11
CA LYS A 191 -7.75 -26.81 6.27
C LYS A 191 -9.10 -27.46 6.53
N MET A 192 -10.02 -26.80 7.25
CA MET A 192 -11.38 -27.33 7.44
C MET A 192 -12.15 -27.47 6.11
N LEU A 193 -11.92 -26.56 5.16
CA LEU A 193 -12.60 -26.55 3.86
C LEU A 193 -11.83 -27.34 2.80
N PHE A 194 -10.51 -27.33 2.87
CA PHE A 194 -9.58 -27.94 1.94
C PHE A 194 -8.48 -28.67 2.74
N PRO A 195 -8.72 -29.93 3.15
CA PRO A 195 -7.80 -30.66 4.03
C PRO A 195 -6.36 -30.79 3.50
N GLU A 196 -6.19 -30.78 2.18
CA GLU A 196 -4.90 -30.87 1.49
C GLU A 196 -4.19 -29.51 1.32
N ALA A 197 -4.85 -28.39 1.63
CA ALA A 197 -4.23 -27.07 1.58
C ALA A 197 -3.12 -26.97 2.62
N LYS A 198 -2.11 -26.13 2.41
CA LYS A 198 -0.97 -25.99 3.31
C LYS A 198 -1.20 -24.88 4.33
N THR A 199 -0.72 -25.09 5.54
CA THR A 199 -0.58 -24.07 6.59
C THR A 199 0.54 -23.10 6.27
N MET A 200 0.62 -21.98 7.00
CA MET A 200 1.73 -21.05 6.82
C MET A 200 3.08 -21.71 7.15
N ASP A 201 3.13 -22.52 8.21
CA ASP A 201 4.35 -23.21 8.62
C ASP A 201 4.80 -24.25 7.58
N GLU A 202 3.87 -25.02 7.01
CA GLU A 202 4.17 -25.95 5.90
C GLU A 202 4.67 -25.22 4.64
N ILE A 203 4.21 -24.00 4.38
CA ILE A 203 4.68 -23.16 3.26
C ILE A 203 6.10 -22.64 3.54
N GLU A 204 6.38 -22.17 4.76
CA GLU A 204 7.71 -21.70 5.16
C GLU A 204 8.74 -22.83 5.13
N GLU A 205 8.41 -24.00 5.69
CA GLU A 205 9.27 -25.19 5.65
C GLU A 205 9.60 -25.58 4.20
N MET A 206 8.60 -25.61 3.33
CA MET A 206 8.81 -25.89 1.91
C MET A 206 9.75 -24.88 1.24
N TYR A 207 9.59 -23.59 1.55
CA TYR A 207 10.50 -22.57 1.01
C TYR A 207 11.92 -22.75 1.51
N MET A 208 12.10 -23.06 2.80
CA MET A 208 13.42 -23.32 3.38
C MET A 208 14.09 -24.56 2.78
N GLU A 209 13.32 -25.56 2.35
CA GLU A 209 13.84 -26.75 1.67
C GLU A 209 14.16 -26.52 0.19
N LYS A 210 13.27 -25.83 -0.55
CA LYS A 210 13.36 -25.69 -2.02
C LYS A 210 14.05 -24.41 -2.48
N GLY A 211 13.99 -23.34 -1.69
CA GLY A 211 14.43 -21.98 -2.05
C GLY A 211 13.51 -21.22 -3.02
N GLU A 212 12.50 -21.88 -3.60
CA GLU A 212 11.54 -21.32 -4.55
C GLU A 212 10.20 -22.08 -4.50
N PHE A 213 9.16 -21.50 -5.10
CA PHE A 213 7.84 -22.13 -5.23
C PHE A 213 7.50 -22.44 -6.68
N THR A 214 6.93 -23.63 -6.94
CA THR A 214 6.27 -23.93 -8.21
C THR A 214 4.84 -23.37 -8.25
N ARG A 215 4.21 -23.36 -9.42
CA ARG A 215 2.80 -22.96 -9.57
C ARG A 215 1.90 -23.85 -8.70
N GLU A 216 2.14 -25.16 -8.71
CA GLU A 216 1.39 -26.15 -7.94
C GLU A 216 1.60 -25.98 -6.43
N ASP A 217 2.77 -25.50 -6.01
CA ASP A 217 3.04 -25.20 -4.60
C ASP A 217 2.16 -24.06 -4.09
N VAL A 218 1.92 -23.05 -4.95
CA VAL A 218 1.17 -21.81 -4.66
C VAL A 218 -0.35 -21.97 -4.83
N PHE A 219 -0.80 -22.68 -5.86
CA PHE A 219 -2.23 -22.90 -6.14
C PHE A 219 -2.73 -24.24 -5.59
N ASP A 220 -2.54 -24.42 -4.29
CA ASP A 220 -2.97 -25.61 -3.55
C ASP A 220 -4.48 -25.64 -3.26
N VAL A 221 -5.18 -24.54 -3.54
CA VAL A 221 -6.63 -24.41 -3.35
C VAL A 221 -7.30 -24.11 -4.70
N PRO A 222 -8.30 -24.90 -5.14
CA PRO A 222 -8.85 -24.81 -6.49
C PRO A 222 -9.92 -23.72 -6.64
N ILE A 223 -9.60 -22.46 -6.34
CA ILE A 223 -10.51 -21.33 -6.56
C ILE A 223 -10.26 -20.76 -7.95
N LYS A 224 -11.09 -21.15 -8.93
CA LYS A 224 -10.88 -20.83 -10.35
C LYS A 224 -11.83 -19.78 -10.90
N THR A 225 -12.84 -19.41 -10.11
CA THR A 225 -13.89 -18.46 -10.50
C THR A 225 -14.27 -17.58 -9.32
N LYS A 226 -14.90 -16.43 -9.60
CA LYS A 226 -15.49 -15.60 -8.53
C LYS A 226 -16.60 -16.33 -7.79
N GLU A 227 -17.32 -17.23 -8.47
CA GLU A 227 -18.34 -18.07 -7.87
C GLU A 227 -17.75 -19.06 -6.85
N ASP A 228 -16.59 -19.67 -7.14
CA ASP A 228 -15.87 -20.52 -6.18
C ASP A 228 -15.47 -19.72 -4.93
N PHE A 229 -14.99 -18.49 -5.12
CA PHE A 229 -14.63 -17.59 -4.02
C PHE A 229 -15.86 -17.24 -3.15
N PHE A 230 -16.97 -16.82 -3.77
CA PHE A 230 -18.20 -16.50 -3.04
C PHE A 230 -18.84 -17.73 -2.37
N LYS A 231 -18.65 -18.92 -2.95
CA LYS A 231 -19.04 -20.18 -2.31
C LYS A 231 -18.19 -20.43 -1.08
N MET A 232 -16.87 -20.30 -1.16
CA MET A 232 -15.96 -20.45 -0.02
C MET A 232 -16.35 -19.53 1.14
N LEU A 233 -16.69 -18.25 0.87
CA LEU A 233 -17.15 -17.35 1.93
C LEU A 233 -18.42 -17.86 2.65
N ARG A 234 -19.36 -18.44 1.91
CA ARG A 234 -20.57 -19.05 2.50
C ARG A 234 -20.26 -20.33 3.27
N ASP A 235 -19.34 -21.14 2.77
CA ASP A 235 -18.90 -22.36 3.46
C ASP A 235 -18.21 -22.00 4.78
N ILE A 236 -17.38 -20.95 4.81
CA ILE A 236 -16.80 -20.41 6.05
C ILE A 236 -17.89 -20.01 7.04
N LYS A 237 -18.93 -19.30 6.57
CA LYS A 237 -20.05 -18.91 7.44
C LYS A 237 -20.76 -20.12 8.03
N ALA A 238 -20.92 -21.20 7.27
CA ALA A 238 -21.59 -22.42 7.71
C ALA A 238 -20.84 -23.14 8.84
N LEU A 239 -19.52 -22.93 8.99
CA LEU A 239 -18.73 -23.46 10.11
C LEU A 239 -19.09 -22.83 11.46
N ASN A 240 -19.73 -21.65 11.46
CA ASN A 240 -20.23 -20.96 12.67
C ASN A 240 -19.16 -20.81 13.76
N LEU A 241 -17.97 -20.41 13.35
CA LEU A 241 -16.78 -20.27 14.20
C LEU A 241 -16.89 -19.09 15.17
N LYS A 242 -16.09 -19.16 16.25
CA LYS A 242 -15.99 -18.12 17.27
C LYS A 242 -14.55 -17.93 17.74
N GLU A 243 -14.21 -16.68 18.05
CA GLU A 243 -13.00 -16.32 18.80
C GLU A 243 -13.44 -15.94 20.22
N GLY A 244 -13.27 -16.88 21.16
CA GLY A 244 -13.88 -16.79 22.47
C GLY A 244 -15.42 -16.72 22.36
N ASN A 245 -16.01 -15.63 22.83
CA ASN A 245 -17.46 -15.39 22.74
C ASN A 245 -17.88 -14.61 21.49
N LEU A 246 -16.92 -14.12 20.71
CA LEU A 246 -17.18 -13.27 19.55
C LEU A 246 -17.39 -14.11 18.29
N PRO A 247 -18.34 -13.74 17.41
CA PRO A 247 -18.50 -14.42 16.14
C PRO A 247 -17.28 -14.19 15.23
N VAL A 248 -16.95 -15.24 14.47
CA VAL A 248 -16.04 -15.17 13.33
C VAL A 248 -16.86 -15.06 12.05
N TYR A 249 -16.44 -14.15 11.18
CA TYR A 249 -17.07 -13.88 9.89
C TYR A 249 -16.15 -14.31 8.76
N ALA A 250 -16.73 -14.58 7.59
CA ALA A 250 -15.96 -14.99 6.44
C ALA A 250 -15.01 -13.88 5.96
N THR A 251 -15.51 -12.63 5.94
CA THR A 251 -14.73 -11.44 5.60
C THR A 251 -15.49 -10.17 6.02
N TYR A 252 -15.05 -9.00 5.55
CA TYR A 252 -15.61 -7.67 5.81
C TYR A 252 -16.03 -6.99 4.50
N ALA A 253 -16.78 -5.88 4.57
CA ALA A 253 -17.16 -5.07 3.41
C ALA A 253 -16.38 -3.75 3.28
N ALA A 254 -15.96 -3.14 4.38
CA ALA A 254 -15.09 -1.97 4.39
C ALA A 254 -14.01 -2.11 5.48
N CYS A 255 -12.89 -1.40 5.30
CA CYS A 255 -11.70 -1.51 6.16
C CYS A 255 -11.47 -0.29 7.07
N GLY A 256 -12.53 0.49 7.32
CA GLY A 256 -12.51 1.69 8.15
C GLY A 256 -11.89 2.94 7.53
N LEU A 257 -11.53 2.88 6.25
CA LEU A 257 -11.05 4.00 5.45
C LEU A 257 -11.78 4.04 4.10
N ASP A 258 -11.06 4.23 3.01
CA ASP A 258 -11.60 4.03 1.66
C ASP A 258 -11.91 2.54 1.39
N ASN A 259 -12.58 2.30 0.25
CA ASN A 259 -12.97 0.96 -0.17
C ASN A 259 -12.13 0.42 -1.34
N TYR A 260 -10.89 0.94 -1.51
CA TYR A 260 -9.95 0.45 -2.50
C TYR A 260 -9.65 -1.06 -2.38
N PRO A 261 -9.58 -1.69 -1.18
CA PRO A 261 -9.37 -3.13 -1.08
C PRO A 261 -10.43 -3.94 -1.84
N LEU A 262 -11.70 -3.57 -1.69
CA LEU A 262 -12.79 -4.28 -2.34
C LEU A 262 -12.85 -3.92 -3.83
N ALA A 263 -12.87 -2.62 -4.11
CA ALA A 263 -13.23 -2.10 -5.41
C ALA A 263 -12.11 -2.19 -6.44
N ALA A 264 -10.84 -2.13 -6.02
CA ALA A 264 -9.69 -2.20 -6.90
C ALA A 264 -8.97 -3.54 -6.77
N ARG A 265 -8.62 -3.94 -5.53
CA ARG A 265 -7.81 -5.16 -5.31
C ARG A 265 -8.61 -6.42 -5.50
N LEU A 266 -9.56 -6.72 -4.61
CA LEU A 266 -10.34 -7.96 -4.70
C LEU A 266 -11.09 -8.04 -6.04
N ALA A 267 -11.66 -6.93 -6.52
CA ALA A 267 -12.29 -6.89 -7.83
C ALA A 267 -11.34 -7.29 -8.97
N SER A 268 -10.10 -6.77 -8.98
CA SER A 268 -9.12 -7.15 -10.01
C SER A 268 -8.84 -8.66 -10.01
N HIS A 269 -8.76 -9.30 -8.84
CA HIS A 269 -8.59 -10.77 -8.76
C HIS A 269 -9.82 -11.53 -9.26
N LEU A 270 -11.02 -11.12 -8.87
CA LEU A 270 -12.25 -11.84 -9.18
C LEU A 270 -12.68 -11.71 -10.65
N TYR A 271 -12.34 -10.59 -11.28
CA TYR A 271 -12.74 -10.27 -12.66
C TYR A 271 -11.58 -10.27 -13.66
N GLY A 272 -10.36 -10.55 -13.20
CA GLY A 272 -9.17 -10.66 -14.05
C GLY A 272 -8.76 -9.33 -14.68
N TRP A 273 -8.88 -8.21 -13.95
CA TRP A 273 -8.53 -6.88 -14.49
C TRP A 273 -7.01 -6.69 -14.66
N GLY A 274 -6.20 -7.35 -13.84
CA GLY A 274 -4.76 -7.13 -13.83
C GLY A 274 -4.35 -5.86 -13.07
N ARG A 275 -3.05 -5.54 -13.08
CA ARG A 275 -2.45 -4.57 -12.15
C ARG A 275 -2.66 -3.10 -12.52
N SER A 276 -2.78 -2.78 -13.81
CA SER A 276 -2.91 -1.38 -14.26
C SER A 276 -4.36 -0.92 -14.44
N ALA A 277 -5.32 -1.82 -14.18
CA ALA A 277 -6.73 -1.52 -14.07
C ALA A 277 -7.14 -1.43 -12.59
N ASP A 278 -7.92 -0.40 -12.23
CA ASP A 278 -8.44 -0.21 -10.88
C ASP A 278 -9.92 0.19 -10.88
N CYS A 279 -10.47 0.56 -9.72
CA CYS A 279 -11.87 0.96 -9.59
C CYS A 279 -12.24 2.27 -10.30
N PHE A 280 -11.26 3.08 -10.72
CA PHE A 280 -11.49 4.35 -11.39
C PHE A 280 -11.49 4.16 -12.90
N THR A 281 -10.40 3.62 -13.45
CA THR A 281 -10.20 3.51 -14.89
C THR A 281 -9.37 2.30 -15.29
N TYR A 282 -9.49 1.92 -16.56
CA TYR A 282 -8.58 1.00 -17.21
C TYR A 282 -8.41 1.37 -18.70
N TRP A 283 -7.33 0.93 -19.32
CA TRP A 283 -7.20 0.98 -20.78
C TRP A 283 -7.89 -0.23 -21.41
N ASP A 284 -8.94 0.00 -22.19
CA ASP A 284 -9.65 -1.05 -22.89
C ASP A 284 -8.95 -1.36 -24.21
N ASN A 285 -8.34 -2.54 -24.29
CA ASN A 285 -7.56 -2.94 -25.44
C ASN A 285 -8.42 -3.41 -26.63
N GLU A 286 -9.72 -3.68 -26.43
CA GLU A 286 -10.66 -3.96 -27.52
C GLU A 286 -11.10 -2.65 -28.19
N THR A 287 -11.50 -1.64 -27.40
CA THR A 287 -11.99 -0.37 -27.93
C THR A 287 -10.90 0.68 -28.16
N LYS A 288 -9.69 0.47 -27.62
CA LYS A 288 -8.56 1.42 -27.63
C LYS A 288 -8.88 2.77 -26.96
N GLU A 289 -9.53 2.71 -25.81
CA GLU A 289 -9.95 3.90 -25.05
C GLU A 289 -9.77 3.70 -23.55
N VAL A 290 -9.59 4.80 -22.81
CA VAL A 290 -9.71 4.76 -21.35
C VAL A 290 -11.19 4.62 -20.99
N LYS A 291 -11.54 3.59 -20.23
CA LYS A 291 -12.87 3.37 -19.69
C LYS A 291 -12.89 3.67 -18.19
N PHE A 292 -14.07 4.04 -17.70
CA PHE A 292 -14.30 4.26 -16.29
C PHE A 292 -14.85 2.99 -15.65
N THR A 293 -14.04 2.29 -14.85
CA THR A 293 -14.38 0.97 -14.29
C THR A 293 -15.65 1.00 -13.46
N PHE A 294 -15.92 2.10 -12.75
CA PHE A 294 -17.15 2.27 -11.97
C PHE A 294 -18.44 2.31 -12.81
N ARG A 295 -18.33 2.43 -14.14
CA ARG A 295 -19.47 2.32 -15.07
C ARG A 295 -19.66 0.92 -15.62
N GLU A 296 -18.69 0.02 -15.42
CA GLU A 296 -18.74 -1.34 -15.91
C GLU A 296 -19.71 -2.19 -15.07
N PRO A 297 -20.41 -3.15 -15.71
CA PRO A 297 -21.37 -4.02 -15.01
C PRO A 297 -20.72 -4.89 -13.94
N GLU A 298 -19.45 -5.25 -14.10
CA GLU A 298 -18.68 -6.11 -13.20
C GLU A 298 -18.57 -5.51 -11.79
N LEU A 299 -18.16 -4.25 -11.65
CA LEU A 299 -18.05 -3.62 -10.33
C LEU A 299 -19.44 -3.45 -9.67
N ARG A 300 -20.48 -3.19 -10.46
CA ARG A 300 -21.86 -3.13 -9.96
C ARG A 300 -22.35 -4.49 -9.44
N GLU A 301 -21.99 -5.56 -10.14
CA GLU A 301 -22.30 -6.94 -9.72
C GLU A 301 -21.58 -7.26 -8.41
N LEU A 302 -20.30 -6.92 -8.27
CA LEU A 302 -19.53 -7.12 -7.04
C LEU A 302 -20.23 -6.49 -5.83
N TYR A 303 -20.61 -5.22 -5.93
CA TYR A 303 -21.32 -4.53 -4.85
C TYR A 303 -22.67 -5.16 -4.53
N ARG A 304 -23.41 -5.64 -5.54
CA ARG A 304 -24.67 -6.34 -5.32
C ARG A 304 -24.44 -7.65 -4.56
N THR A 305 -23.42 -8.41 -4.93
CA THR A 305 -23.06 -9.66 -4.26
C THR A 305 -22.60 -9.43 -2.84
N PHE A 306 -21.76 -8.41 -2.58
CA PHE A 306 -21.34 -8.05 -1.22
C PHE A 306 -22.52 -7.61 -0.35
N ASN A 307 -23.44 -6.80 -0.89
CA ASN A 307 -24.68 -6.46 -0.19
C ASN A 307 -25.54 -7.69 0.12
N GLN A 308 -25.56 -8.70 -0.76
CA GLN A 308 -26.23 -9.97 -0.47
C GLN A 308 -25.51 -10.76 0.63
N LEU A 309 -24.19 -10.87 0.59
CA LEU A 309 -23.40 -11.56 1.63
C LEU A 309 -23.55 -10.91 3.02
N ILE A 310 -23.72 -9.57 3.08
CA ILE A 310 -24.06 -8.86 4.32
C ILE A 310 -25.44 -9.29 4.83
N ARG A 311 -26.46 -9.34 3.96
CA ARG A 311 -27.81 -9.78 4.33
C ARG A 311 -27.88 -11.24 4.76
N GLU A 312 -27.00 -12.08 4.21
CA GLU A 312 -26.83 -13.48 4.59
C GLU A 312 -26.02 -13.65 5.90
N GLY A 313 -25.45 -12.57 6.44
CA GLY A 313 -24.62 -12.60 7.65
C GLY A 313 -23.26 -13.28 7.47
N VAL A 314 -22.84 -13.49 6.21
CA VAL A 314 -21.50 -13.96 5.83
C VAL A 314 -20.47 -12.88 6.14
N ILE A 315 -20.86 -11.63 5.85
CA ILE A 315 -20.13 -10.41 6.16
C ILE A 315 -20.89 -9.66 7.28
N PRO A 316 -20.23 -9.14 8.32
CA PRO A 316 -20.89 -8.37 9.36
C PRO A 316 -21.41 -7.04 8.81
N GLN A 317 -22.64 -6.67 9.15
CA GLN A 317 -23.21 -5.38 8.75
C GLN A 317 -22.43 -4.21 9.37
N GLU A 318 -21.94 -4.38 10.60
CA GLU A 318 -21.13 -3.38 11.30
C GLU A 318 -19.84 -3.02 10.56
N SER A 319 -19.31 -3.90 9.70
CA SER A 319 -18.13 -3.60 8.89
C SER A 319 -18.32 -2.46 7.89
N LEU A 320 -19.56 -2.00 7.64
CA LEU A 320 -19.85 -0.82 6.82
C LEU A 320 -19.58 0.51 7.54
N ILE A 321 -19.50 0.49 8.88
CA ILE A 321 -19.38 1.68 9.73
C ILE A 321 -18.23 1.59 10.73
N ASP A 322 -17.53 0.46 10.79
CA ASP A 322 -16.30 0.34 11.57
C ASP A 322 -15.30 1.41 11.11
N ASP A 323 -14.68 2.11 12.06
CA ASP A 323 -13.53 2.97 11.79
C ASP A 323 -12.25 2.14 11.65
N ASP A 324 -11.14 2.85 11.37
CA ASP A 324 -9.81 2.28 11.23
C ASP A 324 -9.39 1.34 12.37
N ASN A 325 -9.66 1.77 13.60
CA ASN A 325 -9.23 1.09 14.82
C ASN A 325 -10.13 -0.12 15.09
N ALA A 326 -11.44 0.03 14.91
CA ALA A 326 -12.40 -1.06 15.03
C ALA A 326 -12.11 -2.18 14.03
N PHE A 327 -11.80 -1.83 12.78
CA PHE A 327 -11.40 -2.79 11.75
C PHE A 327 -10.12 -3.56 12.16
N LYS A 328 -9.05 -2.84 12.51
CA LYS A 328 -7.77 -3.43 12.93
C LYS A 328 -7.93 -4.35 14.15
N ALA A 329 -8.70 -3.93 15.15
CA ALA A 329 -8.93 -4.72 16.36
C ALA A 329 -9.64 -6.05 16.04
N LYS A 330 -10.68 -6.03 15.19
CA LYS A 330 -11.39 -7.25 14.77
C LYS A 330 -10.50 -8.17 13.94
N MET A 331 -9.71 -7.60 13.03
CA MET A 331 -8.76 -8.33 12.20
C MET A 331 -7.69 -9.02 13.05
N ASN A 332 -7.01 -8.28 13.93
CA ASN A 332 -5.94 -8.79 14.80
C ASN A 332 -6.44 -9.65 15.97
N ASN A 333 -7.76 -9.75 16.16
CA ASN A 333 -8.38 -10.75 17.05
C ASN A 333 -8.82 -12.02 16.29
N GLY A 334 -8.62 -12.08 14.97
CA GLY A 334 -8.95 -13.24 14.14
C GLY A 334 -10.43 -13.37 13.75
N GLN A 335 -11.23 -12.30 13.88
CA GLN A 335 -12.67 -12.34 13.60
C GLN A 335 -13.00 -12.38 12.10
N TYR A 336 -12.03 -12.12 11.21
CA TYR A 336 -12.21 -12.21 9.77
C TYR A 336 -11.36 -13.33 9.20
N VAL A 337 -11.97 -14.37 8.64
CA VAL A 337 -11.22 -15.51 8.08
C VAL A 337 -10.44 -15.12 6.83
N VAL A 338 -11.04 -14.35 5.94
CA VAL A 338 -10.43 -13.85 4.70
C VAL A 338 -10.25 -12.34 4.77
N THR A 339 -9.07 -11.87 4.40
CA THR A 339 -8.72 -10.45 4.28
C THR A 339 -8.05 -10.15 2.96
N TYR A 340 -8.37 -8.99 2.40
CA TYR A 340 -7.93 -8.52 1.09
C TYR A 340 -7.46 -7.05 1.12
N ALA A 341 -7.21 -6.50 2.32
CA ALA A 341 -6.63 -5.18 2.52
C ALA A 341 -5.11 -5.30 2.56
N GLU A 342 -4.46 -5.24 1.40
CA GLU A 342 -3.06 -5.63 1.24
C GLU A 342 -2.03 -4.83 2.04
N TRP A 343 -2.36 -3.58 2.36
CA TRP A 343 -1.51 -2.73 3.20
C TRP A 343 -1.72 -2.99 4.71
N ARG A 344 -2.61 -3.92 5.06
CA ARG A 344 -3.06 -4.21 6.42
C ARG A 344 -3.35 -5.68 6.58
N TRP A 345 -2.27 -6.44 6.56
CA TRP A 345 -2.36 -7.82 6.95
C TRP A 345 -2.57 -7.98 8.45
N PRO A 346 -3.22 -9.07 8.88
CA PRO A 346 -3.21 -9.46 10.28
C PRO A 346 -1.76 -9.54 10.76
N ASP A 347 -1.53 -9.01 11.95
CA ASP A 347 -0.21 -9.02 12.59
C ASP A 347 0.01 -10.37 13.28
N ASP A 348 0.88 -11.18 12.70
CA ASP A 348 1.23 -12.51 13.22
C ASP A 348 1.81 -12.43 14.64
N SER A 349 2.52 -11.36 15.00
CA SER A 349 3.09 -11.17 16.35
C SER A 349 1.99 -10.97 17.37
N ILE A 350 1.00 -10.12 17.06
CA ILE A 350 -0.16 -9.88 17.93
C ILE A 350 -0.98 -11.16 18.10
N LEU A 351 -1.20 -11.92 17.01
CA LEU A 351 -1.92 -13.20 17.07
C LEU A 351 -1.16 -14.23 17.93
N ALA A 352 0.17 -14.30 17.79
CA ALA A 352 1.02 -15.19 18.59
C ALA A 352 1.03 -14.80 20.08
N GLU A 353 1.14 -13.50 20.41
CA GLU A 353 1.05 -12.99 21.79
C GLU A 353 -0.29 -13.32 22.45
N GLN A 354 -1.38 -13.33 21.66
CA GLN A 354 -2.70 -13.76 22.11
C GLN A 354 -2.86 -15.29 22.19
N GLY A 355 -1.82 -16.06 21.84
CA GLY A 355 -1.82 -17.53 21.87
C GLY A 355 -2.75 -18.15 20.83
N LYS A 356 -3.00 -17.47 19.70
CA LYS A 356 -3.84 -18.02 18.63
C LYS A 356 -3.13 -19.24 18.00
N PRO A 357 -3.82 -20.38 17.81
CA PRO A 357 -3.20 -21.62 17.34
C PRO A 357 -3.09 -21.70 15.80
N TYR A 358 -3.26 -20.58 15.09
CA TYR A 358 -3.36 -20.51 13.63
C TYR A 358 -2.63 -19.28 13.12
N ARG A 359 -2.29 -19.28 11.83
CA ARG A 359 -1.68 -18.14 11.14
C ARG A 359 -2.50 -17.74 9.93
N TYR A 360 -2.22 -16.56 9.38
CA TYR A 360 -2.78 -16.13 8.10
C TYR A 360 -1.78 -16.38 6.99
N ARG A 361 -2.18 -17.18 6.00
CA ARG A 361 -1.33 -17.54 4.86
C ARG A 361 -1.81 -16.86 3.57
N PRO A 362 -0.90 -16.49 2.64
CA PRO A 362 -1.27 -16.04 1.29
C PRO A 362 -2.09 -17.08 0.54
N LEU A 363 -3.28 -16.71 0.05
CA LEU A 363 -4.12 -17.51 -0.85
C LEU A 363 -4.21 -16.80 -2.20
N TYR A 364 -3.78 -17.51 -3.24
CA TYR A 364 -3.82 -17.05 -4.62
C TYR A 364 -5.06 -17.61 -5.31
N LEU A 365 -5.78 -16.77 -6.04
CA LEU A 365 -6.96 -17.18 -6.80
C LEU A 365 -6.50 -17.58 -8.21
N ASP A 366 -6.83 -18.78 -8.66
CA ASP A 366 -6.47 -19.28 -9.99
C ASP A 366 -7.44 -18.75 -11.06
N ILE A 367 -7.59 -17.42 -11.10
CA ILE A 367 -8.46 -16.71 -12.05
C ILE A 367 -7.54 -15.99 -13.04
N PRO A 368 -7.56 -16.29 -14.35
CA PRO A 368 -6.65 -15.66 -15.30
C PRO A 368 -6.97 -14.17 -15.51
N ILE A 369 -5.93 -13.37 -15.74
CA ILE A 369 -6.10 -11.97 -16.16
C ILE A 369 -6.61 -11.95 -17.60
N ASN A 370 -7.62 -11.13 -17.88
CA ASN A 370 -8.12 -10.90 -19.23
C ASN A 370 -7.32 -9.79 -19.93
N THR A 371 -6.09 -10.10 -20.32
CA THR A 371 -5.16 -9.18 -21.01
C THR A 371 -5.63 -8.76 -22.40
N ASN A 372 -6.63 -9.45 -22.98
CA ASN A 372 -7.24 -9.03 -24.23
C ASN A 372 -8.08 -7.77 -24.06
N LYS A 373 -8.67 -7.58 -22.88
CA LYS A 373 -9.51 -6.43 -22.55
C LYS A 373 -8.78 -5.41 -21.68
N TYR A 374 -8.14 -5.86 -20.61
CA TYR A 374 -7.55 -4.98 -19.60
C TYR A 374 -6.04 -4.84 -19.79
N VAL A 375 -5.55 -3.60 -19.78
CA VAL A 375 -4.12 -3.25 -19.71
C VAL A 375 -3.89 -2.30 -18.56
#